data_AF-A0A2S2QGD9-F1
#
_entry.id   AF-A0A2S2QGD9-F1
#
_cell.length_a   1.000
_cell.length_b   1.000
_cell.length_c   1.000
_cell.angle_alpha   90.00
_cell.angle_beta   90.00
_cell.angle_gamma   90.00
#
_symmetry.space_group_name_H-M   'P 1'
#
loop_
_entity.id
_entity.type
_entity.pdbx_description
1 polymer ?
#
loop_
_entity_poly.entity_id
_entity_poly.type
_entity_poly.pdbx_seq_one_letter_code
_entity_poly.pdbx_strand_id
1 'polypeptide(L)'
;MKLTCSIIPCPNCSLVYFCGEECMQKANEDGHTLECPIMFSINSLPGDTKLNQLAIRWFVREYFKLNFVNYYVLVKKLLENNKEPMVRGFSDSHVYSSENFATAFSMHCNEKEISMDLLLFYFCLGAVMSEYLMISGIDIPNRYLNTIGASLVRMLLILDVHCRKLTVISPCIPAQMTKRSSVPTAYSLYPTIYLFNHSCDPNIRGSGNLSDRIRVMKVIQPIPKGSQLLMSYGVDFKEQNKETRISELSDLFKFNCECQACVENWPTNRFLPNRLTSLNLLNVNVAGTVGKECKKFMELTANESFKQAPSLHLNFLYDFLKLLFCNVKRPFKLYENCVTWISLAHTLVSIDECELSDLINKLKNDL
;
A
#
# COMPACT_ATOMS: atom_id res chain seq x y z
N MET A 1 -10.99 10.07 8.21
CA MET A 1 -10.53 11.01 9.27
C MET A 1 -11.75 11.63 9.96
N LYS A 2 -12.04 11.30 11.22
CA LYS A 2 -13.12 11.97 11.98
C LYS A 2 -12.68 13.41 12.26
N LEU A 3 -13.25 14.36 11.54
CA LEU A 3 -13.11 15.78 11.86
C LEU A 3 -14.04 16.05 13.05
N THR A 4 -13.51 15.96 14.26
CA THR A 4 -14.21 16.39 15.47
C THR A 4 -14.23 17.93 15.51
N CYS A 5 -15.32 18.53 15.97
CA CYS A 5 -15.46 19.99 16.05
C CYS A 5 -14.58 20.66 17.13
N SER A 6 -13.76 19.88 17.85
CA SER A 6 -12.91 20.36 18.94
C SER A 6 -11.49 19.82 18.78
N ILE A 7 -10.70 20.47 17.93
CA ILE A 7 -9.26 20.20 17.83
C ILE A 7 -8.51 20.88 18.98
N ILE A 8 -7.53 20.18 19.56
CA ILE A 8 -6.70 20.69 20.65
C ILE A 8 -5.30 20.97 20.09
N PRO A 9 -4.80 22.22 20.14
CA PRO A 9 -3.43 22.51 19.71
C PRO A 9 -2.41 21.92 20.68
N CYS A 10 -1.24 21.53 20.17
CA CYS A 10 -0.11 21.25 21.04
C CYS A 10 0.27 22.52 21.84
N PRO A 11 0.49 22.44 23.15
CA PRO A 11 0.89 23.61 23.94
C PRO A 11 2.32 24.07 23.64
N ASN A 12 3.14 23.20 23.03
CA ASN A 12 4.57 23.43 22.81
C ASN A 12 4.93 23.74 21.34
N CYS A 13 4.00 23.60 20.38
CA CYS A 13 4.24 23.98 18.99
C CYS A 13 2.95 24.40 18.27
N SER A 14 3.09 25.21 17.22
CA SER A 14 2.00 25.64 16.35
C SER A 14 1.73 24.69 15.18
N LEU A 15 2.42 23.54 15.11
CA LEU A 15 2.43 22.66 13.94
C LEU A 15 1.51 21.44 14.08
N VAL A 16 1.10 21.09 15.29
CA VAL A 16 0.35 19.85 15.57
C VAL A 16 -0.94 20.18 16.31
N TYR A 17 -2.01 19.57 15.82
CA TYR A 17 -3.34 19.62 16.43
C TYR A 17 -3.82 18.19 16.64
N PHE A 18 -4.52 17.96 17.74
CA PHE A 18 -5.02 16.66 18.16
C PHE A 18 -6.55 16.64 18.08
N CYS A 19 -7.09 15.43 17.86
CA CYS A 19 -8.52 15.20 17.78
C CYS A 19 -9.26 15.38 19.13
N GLY A 20 -8.50 15.36 20.23
CA GLY A 20 -8.94 15.32 21.62
C GLY A 20 -7.76 15.02 22.56
N GLU A 21 -8.00 15.03 23.87
CA GLU A 21 -6.94 14.87 24.88
C GLU A 21 -6.28 13.50 24.81
N GLU A 22 -7.06 12.43 24.60
CA GLU A 22 -6.53 11.07 24.42
C GLU A 22 -5.55 10.97 23.25
N CYS A 23 -5.87 11.63 22.12
CA CYS A 23 -4.99 11.71 20.95
C CYS A 23 -3.67 12.43 21.29
N MET A 24 -3.72 13.49 22.11
CA MET A 24 -2.55 14.25 22.54
C MET A 24 -1.68 13.45 23.52
N GLN A 25 -2.30 12.81 24.52
CA GLN A 25 -1.59 11.96 25.47
C GLN A 25 -0.88 10.81 24.75
N LYS A 26 -1.59 10.11 23.86
CA LYS A 26 -0.99 9.04 23.05
C LYS A 26 0.17 9.54 22.20
N ALA A 27 0.06 10.72 21.60
CA ALA A 27 1.16 11.29 20.83
C ALA A 27 2.39 11.55 21.70
N ASN A 28 2.20 12.04 22.94
CA ASN A 28 3.29 12.21 23.90
C ASN A 28 3.92 10.87 24.31
N GLU A 29 3.12 9.83 24.52
CA GLU A 29 3.59 8.46 24.81
C GLU A 29 4.33 7.83 23.61
N ASP A 30 3.95 8.18 22.38
CA ASP A 30 4.66 7.80 21.14
C ASP A 30 5.89 8.72 20.87
N GLY A 31 6.23 9.64 21.78
CA GLY A 31 7.45 10.45 21.75
C GLY A 31 7.33 11.82 21.08
N HIS A 32 6.11 12.37 20.92
CA HIS A 32 5.92 13.73 20.38
C HIS A 32 6.72 14.79 21.13
N THR A 33 6.96 14.63 22.44
CA THR A 33 7.76 15.57 23.24
C THR A 33 9.19 15.75 22.71
N LEU A 34 9.77 14.72 22.07
CA LEU A 34 11.09 14.75 21.44
C LEU A 34 11.03 15.22 19.97
N GLU A 35 9.94 14.94 19.25
CA GLU A 35 9.75 15.42 17.86
C GLU A 35 9.41 16.91 17.83
N CYS A 36 8.58 17.37 18.77
CA CYS A 36 8.00 18.72 18.84
C CYS A 36 9.01 19.86 18.67
N PRO A 37 10.12 19.95 19.44
CA PRO A 37 11.05 21.08 19.35
C PRO A 37 11.81 21.16 18.02
N ILE A 38 11.93 20.05 17.28
CA ILE A 38 12.73 19.97 16.04
C ILE A 38 11.90 19.86 14.77
N MET A 39 10.58 19.71 14.90
CA MET A 39 9.68 19.43 13.78
C MET A 39 9.69 20.53 12.70
N PHE A 40 9.83 21.80 13.09
CA PHE A 40 10.00 22.90 12.15
C PHE A 40 11.30 22.77 11.33
N SER A 41 12.41 22.46 12.00
CA SER A 41 13.72 22.31 11.37
C SER A 41 13.73 21.11 10.42
N ILE A 42 13.12 19.99 10.82
CA ILE A 42 12.97 18.79 9.97
C ILE A 42 12.15 19.10 8.71
N ASN A 43 11.07 19.88 8.84
CA ASN A 43 10.28 20.33 7.70
C ASN A 43 11.00 21.35 6.80
N SER A 44 12.15 21.87 7.24
CA SER A 44 12.98 22.79 6.47
C SER A 44 14.18 22.09 5.81
N LEU A 45 14.40 20.80 6.08
CA LEU A 45 15.46 20.02 5.46
C LEU A 45 15.19 19.77 3.97
N PRO A 46 16.25 19.62 3.14
CA PRO A 46 16.08 19.32 1.73
C PRO A 46 15.45 17.93 1.51
N GLY A 47 14.98 17.70 0.28
CA GLY A 47 14.31 16.46 -0.11
C GLY A 47 12.81 16.46 0.18
N ASP A 48 12.22 15.28 0.34
CA ASP A 48 10.81 15.15 0.69
C ASP A 48 10.63 15.33 2.21
N THR A 49 10.17 16.52 2.60
CA THR A 49 10.01 16.92 4.00
C THR A 49 9.03 16.01 4.76
N LYS A 50 8.07 15.38 4.08
CA LYS A 50 7.13 14.44 4.70
C LYS A 50 7.79 13.09 4.99
N LEU A 51 8.70 12.63 4.13
CA LEU A 51 9.52 11.45 4.41
C LEU A 51 10.48 11.73 5.58
N ASN A 52 11.10 12.91 5.60
CA ASN A 52 11.99 13.31 6.69
C ASN A 52 11.25 13.30 8.04
N GLN A 53 10.05 13.89 8.09
CA GLN A 53 9.22 13.87 9.29
C GLN A 53 8.83 12.44 9.70
N LEU A 54 8.43 11.60 8.74
CA LEU A 54 8.06 10.22 9.02
C LEU A 54 9.25 9.38 9.53
N ALA A 55 10.46 9.62 9.03
CA ALA A 55 11.68 8.97 9.50
C ALA A 55 11.99 9.32 10.96
N ILE A 56 11.93 10.61 11.34
CA ILE A 56 12.08 11.02 12.75
C ILE A 56 11.02 10.38 13.63
N ARG A 57 9.76 10.44 13.22
CA ARG A 57 8.67 9.85 13.99
C ARG A 57 8.85 8.35 14.18
N TRP A 58 9.30 7.64 13.14
CA TRP A 58 9.58 6.21 13.21
C TRP A 58 10.72 5.93 14.20
N PHE A 59 11.82 6.68 14.11
CA PHE A 59 12.94 6.59 15.05
C PHE A 59 12.50 6.85 16.49
N VAL A 60 11.89 8.00 16.75
CA VAL A 60 11.54 8.47 18.10
C VAL A 60 10.56 7.52 18.78
N ARG A 61 9.56 7.03 18.05
CA ARG A 61 8.58 6.08 18.59
C ARG A 61 9.24 4.79 19.06
N GLU A 62 10.22 4.27 18.31
CA GLU A 62 10.91 3.04 18.72
C GLU A 62 11.92 3.30 19.83
N TYR A 63 12.65 4.41 19.74
CA TYR A 63 13.58 4.85 20.77
C TYR A 63 12.89 4.99 22.13
N PHE A 64 11.70 5.62 22.16
CA PHE A 64 10.94 5.84 23.39
C PHE A 64 10.46 4.52 24.01
N LYS A 65 10.07 3.55 23.17
CA LYS A 65 9.65 2.21 23.62
C LYS A 65 10.80 1.37 24.18
N LEU A 66 11.96 1.39 23.52
CA LEU A 66 13.05 0.47 23.82
C LEU A 66 14.07 1.04 24.80
N ASN A 67 14.20 2.37 24.92
CA ASN A 67 15.36 3.11 25.43
C ASN A 67 16.60 3.02 24.53
N PHE A 68 17.58 3.89 24.77
CA PHE A 68 18.80 4.01 23.96
C PHE A 68 19.57 2.70 23.77
N VAL A 69 19.84 1.98 24.87
CA VAL A 69 20.71 0.80 24.84
C VAL A 69 20.05 -0.31 24.03
N ASN A 70 18.77 -0.58 24.28
CA ASN A 70 18.07 -1.65 23.56
C ASN A 70 17.82 -1.27 22.10
N TYR A 71 17.50 0.00 21.81
CA TYR A 71 17.40 0.48 20.43
C TYR A 71 18.71 0.25 19.68
N TYR A 72 19.84 0.68 20.25
CA TYR A 72 21.17 0.49 19.67
C TYR A 72 21.48 -0.98 19.37
N VAL A 73 21.28 -1.87 20.36
CA VAL A 73 21.52 -3.31 20.19
C VAL A 73 20.65 -3.89 19.09
N LEU A 74 19.37 -3.51 19.04
CA LEU A 74 18.44 -3.97 18.02
C LEU A 74 18.86 -3.51 16.62
N VAL A 75 19.08 -2.21 16.40
CA VAL A 75 19.41 -1.70 15.07
C VAL A 75 20.78 -2.17 14.61
N LYS A 76 21.77 -2.30 15.50
CA LYS A 76 23.07 -2.86 15.16
C LYS A 76 22.92 -4.29 14.63
N LYS A 77 22.18 -5.13 15.37
CA LYS A 77 21.88 -6.50 14.93
C LYS A 77 21.19 -6.49 13.57
N LEU A 78 20.20 -5.63 13.35
CA LEU A 78 19.44 -5.59 12.10
C LEU A 78 20.26 -5.07 10.91
N LEU A 79 21.16 -4.11 11.12
CA LEU A 79 22.07 -3.59 10.09
C LEU A 79 23.13 -4.61 9.68
N GLU A 80 23.62 -5.42 10.63
CA GLU A 80 24.58 -6.50 10.37
C GLU A 80 23.91 -7.76 9.79
N ASN A 81 22.58 -7.86 9.88
CA ASN A 81 21.84 -9.07 9.55
C ASN A 81 21.64 -9.26 8.04
N ASN A 82 22.30 -10.27 7.49
CA ASN A 82 22.13 -10.73 6.11
C ASN A 82 21.13 -11.89 6.00
N LYS A 83 19.96 -11.79 6.66
CA LYS A 83 18.88 -12.79 6.51
C LYS A 83 18.54 -12.96 5.03
N GLU A 84 18.29 -14.21 4.63
CA GLU A 84 17.82 -14.52 3.28
C GLU A 84 16.58 -13.68 2.93
N PRO A 85 16.43 -13.23 1.66
CA PRO A 85 15.33 -12.37 1.26
C PRO A 85 13.93 -12.87 1.67
N MET A 86 13.73 -14.19 1.67
CA MET A 86 12.42 -14.82 1.93
C MET A 86 11.99 -14.82 3.40
N VAL A 87 12.93 -14.76 4.36
CA VAL A 87 12.63 -14.75 5.80
C VAL A 87 12.79 -13.37 6.43
N ARG A 88 12.98 -12.36 5.58
CA ARG A 88 13.23 -10.99 6.01
C ARG A 88 11.99 -10.41 6.69
N GLY A 89 12.17 -9.86 7.89
CA GLY A 89 11.08 -9.33 8.71
C GLY A 89 10.26 -10.38 9.49
N PHE A 90 10.54 -11.67 9.33
CA PHE A 90 10.00 -12.70 10.22
C PHE A 90 10.82 -12.82 11.50
N SER A 91 10.15 -13.11 12.61
CA SER A 91 10.80 -13.52 13.85
C SER A 91 11.56 -14.84 13.65
N ASP A 92 12.42 -15.17 14.61
CA ASP A 92 13.14 -16.46 14.59
C ASP A 92 12.19 -17.66 14.78
N SER A 93 10.95 -17.41 15.22
CA SER A 93 9.85 -18.39 15.27
C SER A 93 8.95 -18.37 14.03
N HIS A 94 9.40 -17.76 12.92
CA HIS A 94 8.66 -17.63 11.66
C HIS A 94 7.31 -16.91 11.77
N VAL A 95 7.17 -15.97 12.70
CA VAL A 95 5.98 -15.12 12.83
C VAL A 95 6.23 -13.78 12.17
N TYR A 96 5.32 -13.37 11.28
CA TYR A 96 5.32 -12.04 10.69
C TYR A 96 4.37 -11.12 11.47
N SER A 97 4.86 -9.98 11.94
CA SER A 97 4.03 -8.94 12.56
C SER A 97 4.31 -7.59 11.93
N SER A 98 3.27 -6.98 11.34
CA SER A 98 3.36 -5.66 10.71
C SER A 98 3.54 -4.52 11.71
N GLU A 99 3.29 -4.77 12.99
CA GLU A 99 3.48 -3.78 14.07
C GLU A 99 4.91 -3.79 14.62
N ASN A 100 5.69 -4.82 14.32
CA ASN A 100 7.05 -4.96 14.81
C ASN A 100 8.01 -4.08 14.00
N PHE A 101 8.79 -3.26 14.71
CA PHE A 101 9.83 -2.41 14.14
C PHE A 101 10.81 -3.19 13.26
N ALA A 102 11.28 -4.34 13.72
CA ALA A 102 12.23 -5.17 13.00
C ALA A 102 11.67 -5.63 11.66
N THR A 103 10.35 -5.89 11.57
CA THR A 103 9.70 -6.24 10.30
C THR A 103 9.82 -5.13 9.28
N ALA A 104 9.42 -3.91 9.66
CA ALA A 104 9.47 -2.75 8.78
C ALA A 104 10.92 -2.33 8.46
N PHE A 105 11.79 -2.34 9.47
CA PHE A 105 13.20 -1.95 9.33
C PHE A 105 14.00 -2.96 8.51
N SER A 106 13.54 -4.21 8.44
CA SER A 106 14.12 -5.22 7.56
C SER A 106 13.58 -5.12 6.14
N MET A 107 12.73 -4.17 5.73
CA MET A 107 12.32 -4.14 4.32
C MET A 107 13.50 -3.88 3.37
N HIS A 108 13.36 -4.36 2.13
CA HIS A 108 14.38 -4.14 1.10
C HIS A 108 14.50 -2.66 0.77
N CYS A 109 15.69 -2.09 0.84
CA CYS A 109 15.96 -0.75 0.34
C CYS A 109 17.07 -0.90 -0.69
N ASN A 110 16.93 -0.26 -1.86
CA ASN A 110 17.81 -0.41 -3.03
C ASN A 110 19.24 0.14 -2.81
N GLU A 111 19.80 -0.01 -1.62
CA GLU A 111 21.06 0.56 -1.15
C GLU A 111 22.25 0.28 -2.08
N LYS A 112 22.28 -0.90 -2.70
CA LYS A 112 23.34 -1.29 -3.65
C LYS A 112 23.17 -0.72 -5.07
N GLU A 113 22.00 -0.21 -5.40
CA GLU A 113 21.63 0.26 -6.74
C GLU A 113 21.46 1.78 -6.81
N ILE A 114 21.51 2.45 -5.65
CA ILE A 114 21.42 3.91 -5.53
C ILE A 114 22.75 4.55 -5.95
N SER A 115 22.66 5.69 -6.65
CA SER A 115 23.85 6.44 -7.05
C SER A 115 24.60 6.98 -5.84
N MET A 116 25.93 7.12 -5.96
CA MET A 116 26.74 7.64 -4.85
C MET A 116 26.30 9.04 -4.38
N ASP A 117 25.87 9.90 -5.30
CA ASP A 117 25.39 11.24 -4.97
C ASP A 117 24.12 11.21 -4.12
N LEU A 118 23.17 10.34 -4.48
CA LEU A 118 21.92 10.18 -3.75
C LEU A 118 22.17 9.49 -2.39
N LEU A 119 23.07 8.53 -2.34
CA LEU A 119 23.47 7.89 -1.09
C LEU A 119 24.13 8.91 -0.14
N LEU A 120 25.07 9.72 -0.65
CA LEU A 120 25.70 10.81 0.12
C LEU A 120 24.65 11.80 0.64
N PHE A 121 23.66 12.15 -0.18
CA PHE A 121 22.56 13.01 0.24
C PHE A 121 21.80 12.44 1.46
N TYR A 122 21.45 11.14 1.44
CA TYR A 122 20.80 10.51 2.59
C TYR A 122 21.71 10.43 3.82
N PHE A 123 23.01 10.19 3.65
CA PHE A 123 23.98 10.23 4.75
C PHE A 123 24.05 11.62 5.40
N CYS A 124 24.09 12.69 4.60
CA CYS A 124 24.04 14.07 5.09
C CYS A 124 22.73 14.34 5.85
N LEU A 125 21.59 13.92 5.32
CA LEU A 125 20.30 14.02 6.02
C LEU A 125 20.33 13.27 7.36
N GLY A 126 20.79 12.02 7.38
CA GLY A 126 20.88 11.21 8.59
C GLY A 126 21.79 11.84 9.66
N ALA A 127 22.90 12.46 9.25
CA ALA A 127 23.80 13.18 10.15
C ALA A 127 23.11 14.40 10.79
N VAL A 128 22.49 15.27 9.98
CA VAL A 128 21.76 16.46 10.47
C VAL A 128 20.58 16.07 11.36
N MET A 129 19.84 15.02 10.98
CA MET A 129 18.74 14.48 11.77
C MET A 129 19.22 13.94 13.12
N SER A 130 20.39 13.30 13.17
CA SER A 130 21.00 12.84 14.43
C SER A 130 21.32 14.02 15.35
N GLU A 131 21.83 15.13 14.79
CA GLU A 131 22.11 16.35 15.54
C GLU A 131 20.84 17.00 16.10
N TYR A 132 19.78 17.07 15.29
CA TYR A 132 18.49 17.55 15.77
C TYR A 132 17.92 16.68 16.89
N LEU A 133 18.02 15.35 16.79
CA LEU A 133 17.61 14.46 17.87
C LEU A 133 18.40 14.71 19.18
N MET A 134 19.68 15.04 19.09
CA MET A 134 20.45 15.45 20.27
C MET A 134 19.96 16.77 20.85
N ILE A 135 19.66 17.75 20.00
CA ILE A 135 19.09 19.05 20.41
C ILE A 135 17.71 18.86 21.06
N SER A 136 16.92 17.87 20.64
CA SER A 136 15.62 17.59 21.27
C SER A 136 15.70 16.91 22.63
N GLY A 137 16.91 16.56 23.10
CA GLY A 137 17.16 15.99 24.41
C GLY A 137 17.54 14.51 24.40
N ILE A 138 17.79 13.90 23.24
CA ILE A 138 18.28 12.52 23.16
C ILE A 138 19.81 12.50 23.32
N ASP A 139 20.32 11.97 24.42
CA ASP A 139 21.76 11.80 24.62
C ASP A 139 22.30 10.63 23.78
N ILE A 140 23.01 10.94 22.70
CA ILE A 140 23.65 9.95 21.82
C ILE A 140 25.18 10.07 21.98
N PRO A 141 25.83 9.17 22.71
CA PRO A 141 27.28 9.21 22.86
C PRO A 141 27.99 9.02 21.51
N ASN A 142 29.06 9.79 21.27
CA ASN A 142 29.80 9.83 20.00
C ASN A 142 30.14 8.45 19.40
N ARG A 143 30.50 7.48 20.25
CA ARG A 143 30.85 6.12 19.82
C ARG A 143 29.70 5.34 19.16
N TYR A 144 28.46 5.80 19.32
CA TYR A 144 27.26 5.17 18.77
C TYR A 144 26.66 5.94 17.59
N LEU A 145 27.14 7.16 17.31
CA LEU A 145 26.60 8.02 16.24
C LEU A 145 26.57 7.33 14.89
N ASN A 146 27.60 6.54 14.55
CA ASN A 146 27.66 5.83 13.28
C ASN A 146 26.47 4.86 13.10
N THR A 147 26.16 4.07 14.12
CA THR A 147 25.05 3.10 14.05
C THR A 147 23.69 3.79 14.07
N ILE A 148 23.54 4.83 14.92
CA ILE A 148 22.28 5.58 15.00
C ILE A 148 22.03 6.34 13.69
N GLY A 149 23.03 7.03 13.15
CA GLY A 149 22.96 7.70 11.85
C GLY A 149 22.66 6.72 10.72
N ALA A 150 23.36 5.57 10.65
CA ALA A 150 23.07 4.53 9.66
C ALA A 150 21.64 4.00 9.77
N SER A 151 21.08 3.91 10.99
CA SER A 151 19.68 3.52 11.17
C SER A 151 18.70 4.53 10.57
N LEU A 152 18.97 5.84 10.70
CA LEU A 152 18.16 6.90 10.10
C LEU A 152 18.27 6.89 8.57
N VAL A 153 19.48 6.73 8.03
CA VAL A 153 19.70 6.58 6.58
C VAL A 153 18.90 5.40 6.05
N ARG A 154 18.98 4.25 6.72
CA ARG A 154 18.20 3.07 6.35
C ARG A 154 16.68 3.31 6.38
N MET A 155 16.17 4.00 7.40
CA MET A 155 14.75 4.38 7.46
C MET A 155 14.36 5.27 6.28
N LEU A 156 15.16 6.29 5.95
CA LEU A 156 14.93 7.18 4.80
C LEU A 156 14.88 6.39 3.49
N LEU A 157 15.84 5.49 3.27
CA LEU A 157 15.89 4.64 2.07
C LEU A 157 14.69 3.70 1.98
N ILE A 158 14.27 3.09 3.09
CA ILE A 158 13.06 2.26 3.13
C ILE A 158 11.84 3.11 2.79
N LEU A 159 11.69 4.28 3.42
CA LEU A 159 10.55 5.16 3.20
C LEU A 159 10.49 5.70 1.77
N ASP A 160 11.63 6.01 1.15
CA ASP A 160 11.70 6.48 -0.24
C ASP A 160 11.13 5.45 -1.23
N VAL A 161 11.53 4.18 -1.07
CA VAL A 161 11.07 3.09 -1.95
C VAL A 161 9.62 2.69 -1.66
N HIS A 162 9.26 2.65 -0.38
CA HIS A 162 8.07 1.93 0.03
C HIS A 162 6.89 2.84 0.33
N CYS A 163 7.13 4.03 0.89
CA CYS A 163 6.06 4.83 1.46
C CYS A 163 4.97 5.21 0.43
N ARG A 164 3.70 5.14 0.86
CA ARG A 164 2.54 5.48 0.04
C ARG A 164 1.96 6.83 0.47
N LYS A 165 1.75 7.69 -0.52
CA LYS A 165 1.04 8.97 -0.34
C LYS A 165 -0.45 8.68 -0.16
N LEU A 166 -0.98 9.10 0.98
CA LEU A 166 -2.40 9.17 1.25
C LEU A 166 -2.90 10.49 0.67
N THR A 167 -3.91 10.43 -0.21
CA THR A 167 -4.47 11.61 -0.87
C THR A 167 -5.93 11.78 -0.49
N VAL A 168 -6.35 13.01 -0.23
CA VAL A 168 -7.77 13.35 -0.15
C VAL A 168 -8.23 13.82 -1.53
N ILE A 169 -9.40 13.34 -1.94
CA ILE A 169 -10.06 13.80 -3.18
C ILE A 169 -10.78 15.11 -2.85
N SER A 170 -10.48 16.17 -3.60
CA SER A 170 -11.18 17.44 -3.43
C SER A 170 -12.68 17.24 -3.69
N PRO A 171 -13.58 17.79 -2.84
CA PRO A 171 -15.00 17.80 -3.15
C PRO A 171 -15.21 18.57 -4.46
N CYS A 172 -15.76 17.89 -5.47
CA CYS A 172 -16.06 18.47 -6.78
C CYS A 172 -17.59 18.61 -6.93
N ILE A 173 -18.04 19.69 -7.57
CA ILE A 173 -19.45 19.86 -7.94
C ILE A 173 -19.81 18.77 -8.98
N PRO A 174 -21.00 18.13 -8.91
CA PRO A 174 -21.39 16.99 -9.76
C PRO A 174 -21.20 17.19 -11.28
N ALA A 175 -21.22 18.43 -11.77
CA ALA A 175 -21.06 18.76 -13.19
C ALA A 175 -19.64 18.54 -13.77
N GLN A 176 -18.61 18.29 -12.93
CA GLN A 176 -17.21 18.17 -13.36
C GLN A 176 -16.53 16.86 -12.91
N MET A 177 -17.29 15.76 -12.89
CA MET A 177 -16.85 14.43 -12.40
C MET A 177 -15.61 13.84 -13.11
N THR A 178 -15.12 14.43 -14.21
CA THR A 178 -14.03 13.89 -15.03
C THR A 178 -12.63 14.35 -14.62
N LYS A 179 -12.48 15.32 -13.70
CA LYS A 179 -11.17 15.76 -13.16
C LYS A 179 -11.23 15.89 -11.64
N ARG A 180 -11.09 14.77 -10.94
CA ARG A 180 -10.89 14.77 -9.48
C ARG A 180 -9.45 15.17 -9.17
N SER A 181 -9.23 16.35 -8.60
CA SER A 181 -7.93 16.71 -8.04
C SER A 181 -7.69 15.95 -6.73
N SER A 182 -6.55 15.28 -6.63
CA SER A 182 -6.11 14.57 -5.43
C SER A 182 -4.97 15.35 -4.78
N VAL A 183 -5.08 15.66 -3.48
CA VAL A 183 -4.03 16.34 -2.73
C VAL A 183 -3.39 15.34 -1.76
N PRO A 184 -2.08 15.06 -1.82
CA PRO A 184 -1.38 14.27 -0.81
C PRO A 184 -1.48 14.95 0.57
N THR A 185 -2.03 14.24 1.54
CA THR A 185 -2.21 14.74 2.91
C THR A 185 -1.31 14.04 3.92
N ALA A 186 -0.90 12.80 3.65
CA ALA A 186 -0.04 12.03 4.55
C ALA A 186 0.78 10.99 3.80
N TYR A 187 1.77 10.44 4.52
CA TYR A 187 2.64 9.37 4.06
C TYR A 187 2.45 8.17 4.99
N SER A 188 2.42 6.97 4.43
CA SER A 188 2.10 5.74 5.14
C SER A 188 2.97 4.59 4.70
N LEU A 189 3.45 3.81 5.67
CA LEU A 189 4.23 2.60 5.46
C LEU A 189 3.38 1.40 5.88
N TYR A 190 3.20 0.44 4.96
CA TYR A 190 2.38 -0.76 5.22
C TYR A 190 3.19 -2.04 4.98
N PRO A 191 3.97 -2.52 5.99
CA PRO A 191 4.88 -3.66 5.80
C PRO A 191 4.27 -4.86 5.10
N THR A 192 3.04 -5.26 5.46
CA THR A 192 2.34 -6.42 4.89
C THR A 192 2.08 -6.28 3.39
N ILE A 193 1.85 -5.06 2.90
CA ILE A 193 1.53 -4.83 1.49
C ILE A 193 2.74 -5.17 0.60
N TYR A 194 3.96 -5.03 1.09
CA TYR A 194 5.17 -5.34 0.32
C TYR A 194 5.44 -6.84 0.18
N LEU A 195 4.68 -7.70 0.87
CA LEU A 195 4.76 -9.14 0.67
C LEU A 195 4.10 -9.59 -0.66
N PHE A 196 3.23 -8.75 -1.23
CA PHE A 196 2.50 -9.10 -2.44
C PHE A 196 3.30 -8.76 -3.69
N ASN A 197 3.64 -9.79 -4.44
CA ASN A 197 4.34 -9.64 -5.72
C ASN A 197 3.44 -9.02 -6.79
N HIS A 198 4.10 -8.57 -7.85
CA HIS A 198 3.47 -8.00 -9.03
C HIS A 198 2.85 -9.04 -9.95
N SER A 199 1.69 -8.71 -10.55
CA SER A 199 1.20 -9.29 -11.79
C SER A 199 0.59 -8.20 -12.67
N CYS A 200 0.83 -8.24 -13.98
CA CYS A 200 0.11 -7.38 -14.93
C CYS A 200 -1.37 -7.73 -15.02
N ASP A 201 -1.78 -8.87 -14.46
CA ASP A 201 -3.15 -9.31 -14.26
C ASP A 201 -3.35 -9.72 -12.78
N PRO A 202 -3.60 -8.75 -11.87
CA PRO A 202 -3.58 -8.98 -10.43
C PRO A 202 -4.87 -9.62 -9.92
N ASN A 203 -4.76 -10.51 -8.93
CA ASN A 203 -5.91 -11.17 -8.30
C ASN A 203 -6.39 -10.48 -7.01
N ILE A 204 -5.61 -9.55 -6.46
CA ILE A 204 -5.98 -8.68 -5.35
C ILE A 204 -5.84 -7.20 -5.73
N ARG A 205 -6.61 -6.35 -5.07
CA ARG A 205 -6.55 -4.90 -5.19
C ARG A 205 -6.75 -4.26 -3.82
N GLY A 206 -6.01 -3.20 -3.53
CA GLY A 206 -6.26 -2.39 -2.34
C GLY A 206 -7.62 -1.67 -2.42
N SER A 207 -8.28 -1.51 -1.28
CA SER A 207 -9.50 -0.71 -1.14
C SER A 207 -9.28 0.71 -1.66
N GLY A 208 -10.29 1.24 -2.35
CA GLY A 208 -10.30 2.63 -2.82
C GLY A 208 -10.75 3.61 -1.73
N ASN A 209 -10.35 4.86 -1.93
CA ASN A 209 -10.28 6.01 -1.01
C ASN A 209 -9.07 5.95 -0.04
N LEU A 210 -8.08 6.80 -0.34
CA LEU A 210 -6.86 7.02 0.45
C LEU A 210 -7.11 7.91 1.69
N SER A 211 -8.38 8.08 2.10
CA SER A 211 -8.78 8.90 3.25
C SER A 211 -8.66 8.19 4.60
N ASP A 212 -8.50 6.86 4.58
CA ASP A 212 -8.41 6.03 5.78
C ASP A 212 -6.99 5.51 6.02
N ARG A 213 -6.61 5.45 7.30
CA ARG A 213 -5.31 4.92 7.75
C ARG A 213 -5.20 3.40 7.62
N ILE A 214 -6.33 2.73 7.34
CA ILE A 214 -6.42 1.28 7.19
C ILE A 214 -6.54 0.98 5.70
N ARG A 215 -5.70 0.05 5.22
CA ARG A 215 -5.67 -0.35 3.83
C ARG A 215 -6.08 -1.80 3.73
N VAL A 216 -7.23 -2.06 3.10
CA VAL A 216 -7.81 -3.40 2.99
C VAL A 216 -7.47 -3.98 1.62
N MET A 217 -6.74 -5.10 1.58
CA MET A 217 -6.48 -5.80 0.32
C MET A 217 -7.65 -6.76 0.04
N LYS A 218 -8.34 -6.54 -1.07
CA LYS A 218 -9.54 -7.29 -1.46
C LYS A 218 -9.26 -8.19 -2.65
N VAL A 219 -9.81 -9.40 -2.62
CA VAL A 219 -9.74 -10.36 -3.72
C VAL A 219 -10.68 -9.93 -4.84
N ILE A 220 -10.15 -9.79 -6.05
CA ILE A 220 -10.90 -9.35 -7.24
C ILE A 220 -11.01 -10.44 -8.33
N GLN A 221 -10.32 -11.57 -8.16
CA GLN A 221 -10.37 -12.73 -9.03
C GLN A 221 -10.37 -14.04 -8.22
N PRO A 222 -10.89 -15.16 -8.75
CA PRO A 222 -10.74 -16.47 -8.10
C PRO A 222 -9.26 -16.82 -7.89
N ILE A 223 -8.94 -17.39 -6.73
CA ILE A 223 -7.55 -17.71 -6.33
C ILE A 223 -7.46 -19.20 -6.00
N PRO A 224 -6.78 -20.01 -6.83
CA PRO A 224 -6.54 -21.42 -6.52
C PRO A 224 -5.76 -21.58 -5.21
N LYS A 225 -6.06 -22.65 -4.46
CA LYS A 225 -5.33 -22.99 -3.23
C LYS A 225 -3.84 -23.18 -3.54
N GLY A 226 -2.98 -22.54 -2.75
CA GLY A 226 -1.52 -22.58 -2.91
C GLY A 226 -0.96 -21.59 -3.94
N SER A 227 -1.80 -20.82 -4.63
CA SER A 227 -1.33 -19.75 -5.52
C SER A 227 -1.04 -18.45 -4.75
N GLN A 228 -0.19 -17.60 -5.34
CA GLN A 228 0.19 -16.32 -4.74
C GLN A 228 -0.94 -15.28 -4.81
N LEU A 229 -0.97 -14.42 -3.80
CA LEU A 229 -1.71 -13.16 -3.85
C LEU A 229 -0.86 -12.12 -4.60
N LEU A 230 -1.39 -11.60 -5.70
CA LEU A 230 -0.66 -10.76 -6.65
C LEU A 230 -1.40 -9.44 -6.86
N MET A 231 -0.67 -8.33 -6.73
CA MET A 231 -1.18 -6.98 -6.97
C MET A 231 -0.54 -6.34 -8.21
N SER A 232 -1.10 -5.25 -8.70
CA SER A 232 -0.42 -4.40 -9.68
C SER A 232 0.44 -3.36 -8.96
N TYR A 233 1.61 -3.08 -9.52
CA TYR A 233 2.50 -2.00 -9.07
C TYR A 233 2.22 -0.67 -9.78
N GLY A 234 1.08 -0.55 -10.47
CA GLY A 234 0.73 0.58 -11.33
C GLY A 234 0.88 0.27 -12.83
N VAL A 235 1.38 -0.92 -13.15
CA VAL A 235 1.60 -1.43 -14.50
C VAL A 235 0.65 -2.61 -14.72
N ASP A 236 -0.11 -2.63 -15.81
CA ASP A 236 -1.00 -3.76 -16.12
C ASP A 236 -1.25 -3.90 -17.63
N PHE A 237 -1.73 -5.09 -18.04
CA PHE A 237 -1.93 -5.36 -19.46
C PHE A 237 -3.11 -4.60 -20.07
N LYS A 238 -4.02 -4.05 -19.25
CA LYS A 238 -5.23 -3.38 -19.72
C LYS A 238 -4.88 -2.04 -20.34
N GLU A 239 -3.94 -1.34 -19.73
CA GLU A 239 -3.53 0.00 -20.16
C GLU A 239 -2.27 0.02 -21.03
N GLN A 240 -1.32 -0.90 -20.81
CA GLN A 240 0.01 -0.86 -21.44
C GLN A 240 0.34 -2.14 -22.22
N ASN A 241 1.06 -1.98 -23.34
CA ASN A 241 1.60 -3.12 -24.12
C ASN A 241 2.75 -3.81 -23.38
N LYS A 242 3.14 -5.01 -23.83
CA LYS A 242 4.15 -5.83 -23.13
C LYS A 242 5.50 -5.14 -23.03
N GLU A 243 5.94 -4.48 -24.09
CA GLU A 243 7.24 -3.81 -24.15
C GLU A 243 7.34 -2.70 -23.11
N THR A 244 6.31 -1.84 -23.02
CA THR A 244 6.22 -0.79 -22.00
C THR A 244 6.21 -1.38 -20.59
N ARG A 245 5.40 -2.42 -20.35
CA ARG A 245 5.32 -3.05 -19.01
C ARG A 245 6.66 -3.63 -18.57
N ILE A 246 7.38 -4.31 -19.47
CA ILE A 246 8.71 -4.88 -19.16
C ILE A 246 9.72 -3.77 -18.88
N SER A 247 9.76 -2.73 -19.71
CA SER A 247 10.67 -1.59 -19.50
C SER A 247 10.42 -0.93 -18.15
N GLU A 248 9.18 -0.56 -17.84
CA GLU A 248 8.85 0.13 -16.59
C GLU A 248 9.16 -0.72 -15.36
N LEU A 249 8.84 -2.02 -15.39
CA LEU A 249 9.13 -2.92 -14.28
C LEU A 249 10.62 -3.18 -14.10
N SER A 250 11.36 -3.32 -15.21
CA SER A 250 12.82 -3.44 -15.19
C SER A 250 13.46 -2.16 -14.64
N ASP A 251 12.98 -0.99 -15.06
CA ASP A 251 13.57 0.29 -14.66
C ASP A 251 13.29 0.63 -13.19
N LEU A 252 12.04 0.44 -12.73
CA LEU A 252 11.60 0.84 -11.40
C LEU A 252 11.80 -0.24 -10.32
N PHE A 253 11.63 -1.52 -10.69
CA PHE A 253 11.58 -2.63 -9.75
C PHE A 253 12.63 -3.71 -10.02
N LYS A 254 13.45 -3.56 -11.06
CA LYS A 254 14.62 -4.41 -11.37
C LYS A 254 14.28 -5.89 -11.60
N PHE A 255 13.11 -6.16 -12.17
CA PHE A 255 12.73 -7.52 -12.57
C PHE A 255 11.95 -7.53 -13.88
N ASN A 256 11.98 -8.68 -14.56
CA ASN A 256 11.15 -8.94 -15.74
C ASN A 256 9.92 -9.74 -15.32
N CYS A 257 8.72 -9.27 -15.71
CA CYS A 257 7.49 -9.94 -15.31
C CYS A 257 7.19 -11.17 -16.17
N GLU A 258 7.00 -12.32 -15.50
CA GLU A 258 6.68 -13.61 -16.11
C GLU A 258 5.22 -14.03 -15.92
N CYS A 259 4.33 -13.08 -15.59
CA CYS A 259 2.90 -13.40 -15.48
C CYS A 259 2.33 -13.85 -16.83
N GLN A 260 1.20 -14.56 -16.81
CA GLN A 260 0.54 -15.09 -18.02
C GLN A 260 0.34 -14.00 -19.09
N ALA A 261 -0.08 -12.80 -18.70
CA ALA A 261 -0.30 -11.69 -19.62
C ALA A 261 0.99 -11.23 -20.34
N CYS A 262 2.16 -11.36 -19.71
CA CYS A 262 3.45 -11.06 -20.33
C CYS A 262 3.96 -12.24 -21.17
N VAL A 263 3.84 -13.47 -20.68
CA VAL A 263 4.26 -14.68 -21.42
C VAL A 263 3.49 -14.81 -22.73
N GLU A 264 2.17 -14.67 -22.69
CA GLU A 264 1.27 -14.82 -23.84
C GLU A 264 1.10 -13.52 -24.65
N ASN A 265 1.82 -12.45 -24.31
CA ASN A 265 1.72 -11.14 -24.95
C ASN A 265 0.26 -10.64 -25.10
N TRP A 266 -0.48 -10.62 -23.99
CA TRP A 266 -1.88 -10.18 -24.01
C TRP A 266 -2.00 -8.73 -24.50
N PRO A 267 -3.00 -8.45 -25.36
CA PRO A 267 -3.20 -7.13 -25.90
C PRO A 267 -3.90 -6.22 -24.90
N THR A 268 -3.81 -4.90 -25.11
CA THR A 268 -4.49 -3.92 -24.26
C THR A 268 -6.01 -4.01 -24.34
N ASN A 269 -6.69 -3.42 -23.36
CA ASN A 269 -8.13 -3.50 -23.18
C ASN A 269 -8.94 -3.05 -24.43
N ARG A 270 -8.34 -2.20 -25.28
CA ARG A 270 -8.90 -1.73 -26.55
C ARG A 270 -9.02 -2.83 -27.60
N PHE A 271 -8.12 -3.81 -27.59
CA PHE A 271 -8.00 -4.85 -28.61
C PHE A 271 -8.48 -6.22 -28.12
N LEU A 272 -9.08 -6.28 -26.92
CA LEU A 272 -9.63 -7.53 -26.38
C LEU A 272 -10.85 -8.01 -27.18
N PRO A 273 -10.96 -9.33 -27.45
CA PRO A 273 -12.15 -9.90 -28.07
C PRO A 273 -13.39 -9.62 -27.21
N ASN A 274 -14.40 -8.99 -27.82
CA ASN A 274 -15.61 -8.53 -27.14
C ASN A 274 -16.91 -9.19 -27.65
N ARG A 275 -16.84 -10.03 -28.69
CA ARG A 275 -18.01 -10.72 -29.24
C ARG A 275 -18.19 -12.06 -28.56
N LEU A 276 -19.45 -12.47 -28.35
CA LEU A 276 -19.75 -13.83 -27.87
C LEU A 276 -19.25 -14.90 -28.85
N THR A 277 -19.23 -14.59 -30.15
CA THR A 277 -18.67 -15.49 -31.17
C THR A 277 -17.16 -15.67 -31.06
N SER A 278 -16.46 -14.79 -30.34
CA SER A 278 -15.03 -14.93 -30.04
C SER A 278 -14.73 -15.61 -28.70
N LEU A 279 -15.74 -16.22 -28.06
CA LEU A 279 -15.56 -17.04 -26.86
C LEU A 279 -14.69 -18.25 -27.19
N ASN A 280 -13.49 -18.29 -26.60
CA ASN A 280 -12.65 -19.47 -26.62
C ASN A 280 -12.96 -20.31 -25.37
N LEU A 281 -13.86 -21.30 -25.53
CA LEU A 281 -14.32 -22.14 -24.42
C LEU A 281 -13.32 -23.24 -24.12
N LEU A 282 -12.99 -23.40 -22.83
CA LEU A 282 -12.22 -24.55 -22.33
C LEU A 282 -13.08 -25.82 -22.27
N ASN A 283 -14.40 -25.66 -22.09
CA ASN A 283 -15.38 -26.73 -22.09
C ASN A 283 -16.57 -26.36 -22.98
N VAL A 284 -16.74 -27.09 -24.09
CA VAL A 284 -17.77 -26.80 -25.10
C VAL A 284 -19.18 -27.11 -24.58
N ASN A 285 -19.32 -28.03 -23.62
CA ASN A 285 -20.62 -28.44 -23.08
C ASN A 285 -21.33 -27.33 -22.30
N VAL A 286 -20.58 -26.33 -21.82
CA VAL A 286 -21.15 -25.19 -21.07
C VAL A 286 -21.37 -23.96 -21.95
N ALA A 287 -21.21 -24.06 -23.28
CA ALA A 287 -21.33 -22.94 -24.20
C ALA A 287 -22.66 -22.19 -24.06
N GLY A 288 -23.77 -22.92 -23.96
CA GLY A 288 -25.11 -22.34 -23.79
C GLY A 288 -25.24 -21.55 -22.49
N THR A 289 -24.75 -22.11 -21.39
CA THR A 289 -24.76 -21.47 -20.06
C THR A 289 -23.87 -20.23 -20.04
N VAL A 290 -22.64 -20.32 -20.52
CA VAL A 290 -21.70 -19.18 -20.60
C VAL A 290 -22.28 -18.07 -21.47
N GLY A 291 -22.81 -18.41 -22.65
CA GLY A 291 -23.43 -17.43 -23.53
C GLY A 291 -24.64 -16.72 -22.90
N LYS A 292 -25.49 -17.46 -22.18
CA LYS A 292 -26.65 -16.91 -21.47
C LYS A 292 -26.22 -15.95 -20.35
N GLU A 293 -25.28 -16.35 -19.50
CA GLU A 293 -24.81 -15.51 -18.40
C GLU A 293 -24.05 -14.28 -18.89
N CYS A 294 -23.29 -14.38 -19.99
CA CYS A 294 -22.67 -13.22 -20.62
C CYS A 294 -23.71 -12.19 -21.09
N LYS A 295 -24.83 -12.63 -21.67
CA LYS A 295 -25.93 -11.72 -22.06
C LYS A 295 -26.54 -11.04 -20.85
N LYS A 296 -26.85 -11.81 -19.80
CA LYS A 296 -27.39 -11.30 -18.54
C LYS A 296 -26.45 -10.27 -17.89
N PHE A 297 -25.14 -10.52 -17.89
CA PHE A 297 -24.15 -9.57 -17.39
C PHE A 297 -24.12 -8.28 -18.22
N MET A 298 -24.18 -8.37 -19.55
CA MET A 298 -24.24 -7.18 -20.42
C MET A 298 -25.51 -6.36 -20.19
N GLU A 299 -26.66 -7.01 -20.05
CA GLU A 299 -27.94 -6.36 -19.73
C GLU A 299 -27.90 -5.68 -18.36
N LEU A 300 -27.37 -6.37 -17.33
CA LEU A 300 -27.24 -5.83 -15.98
C LEU A 300 -26.34 -4.58 -15.95
N THR A 301 -25.16 -4.66 -16.57
CA THR A 301 -24.17 -3.57 -16.55
C THR A 301 -24.56 -2.37 -17.42
N ALA A 302 -25.53 -2.53 -18.33
CA ALA A 302 -26.13 -1.43 -19.06
C ALA A 302 -27.10 -0.60 -18.20
N ASN A 303 -27.67 -1.18 -17.14
CA ASN A 303 -28.67 -0.54 -16.28
C ASN A 303 -28.04 0.55 -15.38
N GLU A 304 -28.64 1.75 -15.36
CA GLU A 304 -28.19 2.87 -14.52
C GLU A 304 -28.27 2.56 -13.02
N SER A 305 -29.28 1.81 -12.56
CA SER A 305 -29.39 1.46 -11.14
C SER A 305 -28.21 0.59 -10.68
N PHE A 306 -27.75 -0.33 -11.53
CA PHE A 306 -26.56 -1.12 -11.27
C PHE A 306 -25.31 -0.24 -11.20
N LYS A 307 -25.15 0.73 -12.12
CA LYS A 307 -23.99 1.64 -12.12
C LYS A 307 -23.92 2.50 -10.86
N GLN A 308 -25.08 2.85 -10.29
CA GLN A 308 -25.18 3.63 -9.05
C GLN A 308 -24.85 2.80 -7.80
N ALA A 309 -25.21 1.53 -7.77
CA ALA A 309 -25.04 0.66 -6.60
C ALA A 309 -24.50 -0.75 -6.94
N PRO A 310 -23.28 -0.86 -7.52
CA PRO A 310 -22.74 -2.15 -7.95
C PRO A 310 -22.42 -3.11 -6.78
N SER A 311 -22.26 -2.57 -5.56
CA SER A 311 -22.04 -3.35 -4.34
C SER A 311 -23.18 -4.31 -4.01
N LEU A 312 -24.42 -3.98 -4.38
CA LEU A 312 -25.61 -4.82 -4.16
C LEU A 312 -25.60 -6.09 -5.04
N HIS A 313 -24.72 -6.15 -6.04
CA HIS A 313 -24.65 -7.23 -7.02
C HIS A 313 -23.37 -8.07 -6.92
N LEU A 314 -22.60 -7.94 -5.83
CA LEU A 314 -21.32 -8.64 -5.65
C LEU A 314 -21.43 -10.16 -5.82
N ASN A 315 -22.46 -10.81 -5.26
CA ASN A 315 -22.66 -12.25 -5.40
C ASN A 315 -22.78 -12.67 -6.86
N PHE A 316 -23.61 -11.96 -7.64
CA PHE A 316 -23.74 -12.21 -9.07
C PHE A 316 -22.43 -12.00 -9.83
N LEU A 317 -21.69 -10.93 -9.51
CA LEU A 317 -20.41 -10.65 -10.14
C LEU A 317 -19.38 -11.75 -9.84
N TYR A 318 -19.33 -12.25 -8.61
CA TYR A 318 -18.44 -13.34 -8.23
C TYR A 318 -18.79 -14.65 -8.92
N ASP A 319 -20.07 -15.02 -8.96
CA ASP A 319 -20.54 -16.24 -9.63
C ASP A 319 -20.25 -16.17 -11.14
N PHE A 320 -20.52 -15.02 -11.75
CA PHE A 320 -20.21 -14.79 -13.17
C PHE A 320 -18.72 -14.86 -13.44
N LEU A 321 -17.88 -14.21 -12.63
CA LEU A 321 -16.43 -14.25 -12.82
C LEU A 321 -15.88 -15.67 -12.65
N LYS A 322 -16.37 -16.41 -11.65
CA LYS A 322 -16.00 -17.81 -11.42
C LYS A 322 -16.40 -18.70 -12.60
N LEU A 323 -17.59 -18.51 -13.17
CA LEU A 323 -18.04 -19.22 -14.37
C LEU A 323 -17.07 -18.98 -15.54
N LEU A 324 -16.68 -17.73 -15.79
CA LEU A 324 -15.75 -17.41 -16.87
C LEU A 324 -14.34 -17.95 -16.58
N PHE A 325 -13.84 -17.79 -15.34
CA PHE A 325 -12.52 -18.27 -14.92
C PHE A 325 -12.32 -19.77 -15.19
N CYS A 326 -13.34 -20.58 -14.92
CA CYS A 326 -13.24 -22.03 -15.11
C CYS A 326 -13.46 -22.50 -16.55
N ASN A 327 -14.09 -21.68 -17.41
CA ASN A 327 -14.63 -22.19 -18.69
C ASN A 327 -14.22 -21.38 -19.93
N VAL A 328 -13.58 -20.22 -19.78
CA VAL A 328 -13.22 -19.33 -20.89
C VAL A 328 -11.73 -19.04 -20.86
N LYS A 329 -11.04 -19.28 -21.99
CA LYS A 329 -9.64 -18.92 -22.16
C LYS A 329 -9.49 -17.40 -22.15
N ARG A 330 -8.56 -16.90 -21.36
CA ARG A 330 -8.23 -15.48 -21.24
C ARG A 330 -7.15 -15.06 -22.25
N PRO A 331 -7.11 -13.77 -22.63
CA PRO A 331 -7.92 -12.67 -22.11
C PRO A 331 -9.27 -12.52 -22.86
N PHE A 332 -10.31 -12.08 -22.15
CA PHE A 332 -11.66 -11.90 -22.69
C PHE A 332 -12.32 -10.65 -22.14
N LYS A 333 -12.92 -9.81 -22.99
CA LYS A 333 -13.42 -8.48 -22.58
C LYS A 333 -14.43 -8.52 -21.44
N LEU A 334 -15.41 -9.44 -21.46
CA LEU A 334 -16.42 -9.49 -20.40
C LEU A 334 -15.83 -9.96 -19.06
N TYR A 335 -14.80 -10.81 -19.08
CA TYR A 335 -14.05 -11.16 -17.88
C TYR A 335 -13.43 -9.91 -17.27
N GLU A 336 -12.71 -9.12 -18.07
CA GLU A 336 -12.04 -7.91 -17.58
C GLU A 336 -13.02 -6.83 -17.10
N ASN A 337 -14.15 -6.69 -17.79
CA ASN A 337 -15.24 -5.82 -17.36
C ASN A 337 -15.81 -6.26 -16.00
N CYS A 338 -15.98 -7.56 -15.78
CA CYS A 338 -16.47 -8.08 -14.50
C CYS A 338 -15.49 -7.80 -13.36
N VAL A 339 -14.19 -8.06 -13.55
CA VAL A 339 -13.13 -7.71 -12.57
C VAL A 339 -13.14 -6.22 -12.23
N THR A 340 -13.40 -5.37 -13.23
CA THR A 340 -13.51 -3.92 -13.06
C THR A 340 -14.71 -3.55 -12.20
N TRP A 341 -15.88 -4.16 -12.47
CA TRP A 341 -17.07 -3.95 -11.67
C TRP A 341 -16.93 -4.44 -10.22
N ILE A 342 -16.28 -5.58 -9.99
CA ILE A 342 -15.95 -6.06 -8.64
C ILE A 342 -15.06 -5.04 -7.91
N SER A 343 -14.02 -4.53 -8.60
CA SER A 343 -13.13 -3.51 -8.03
C SER A 343 -13.86 -2.21 -7.67
N LEU A 344 -14.80 -1.77 -8.51
CA LEU A 344 -15.64 -0.59 -8.26
C LEU A 344 -16.62 -0.83 -7.10
N ALA A 345 -17.29 -1.98 -7.10
CA ALA A 345 -18.19 -2.40 -6.02
C ALA A 345 -17.45 -2.42 -4.67
N HIS A 346 -16.20 -2.89 -4.64
CA HIS A 346 -15.35 -2.87 -3.44
C HIS A 346 -14.94 -1.49 -2.96
N THR A 347 -14.97 -0.49 -3.83
CA THR A 347 -14.56 0.89 -3.52
C THR A 347 -15.75 1.76 -3.11
N LEU A 348 -16.94 1.49 -3.66
CA LEU A 348 -18.17 2.24 -3.38
C LEU A 348 -18.89 1.79 -2.11
N VAL A 349 -18.44 0.69 -1.48
CA VAL A 349 -18.81 0.38 -0.09
C VAL A 349 -18.10 1.42 0.80
N SER A 350 -18.80 2.47 1.18
CA SER A 350 -18.50 3.16 2.43
C SER A 350 -18.63 2.11 3.52
N ILE A 351 -17.51 1.62 4.03
CA ILE A 351 -17.52 0.80 5.23
C ILE A 351 -18.01 1.73 6.33
N ASP A 352 -19.26 1.60 6.74
CA ASP A 352 -19.70 2.20 8.00
C ASP A 352 -18.83 1.60 9.10
N GLU A 353 -18.21 2.44 9.91
CA GLU A 353 -17.24 2.03 10.94
C GLU A 353 -17.80 0.96 11.90
N CYS A 354 -19.13 0.89 12.07
CA CYS A 354 -19.80 -0.17 12.83
C CYS A 354 -19.51 -1.56 12.26
N GLU A 355 -19.62 -1.75 10.94
CA GLU A 355 -19.44 -3.06 10.31
C GLU A 355 -17.99 -3.55 10.39
N LEU A 356 -17.01 -2.63 10.35
CA LEU A 356 -15.60 -2.99 10.52
C LEU A 356 -15.29 -3.45 11.95
N SER A 357 -15.91 -2.81 12.95
CA SER A 357 -15.75 -3.22 14.35
C SER A 357 -16.35 -4.60 14.61
N ASP A 358 -17.50 -4.89 14.02
CA ASP A 358 -18.16 -6.20 14.12
C ASP A 358 -17.39 -7.30 13.38
N LEU A 359 -16.79 -6.98 12.23
CA LEU A 359 -15.97 -7.94 11.48
C LEU A 359 -14.66 -8.26 12.22
N ILE A 360 -14.02 -7.25 12.82
CA ILE A 360 -12.80 -7.44 13.64
C ILE A 360 -13.12 -8.24 14.91
N ASN A 361 -14.26 -7.97 15.54
CA ASN A 361 -14.69 -8.72 16.73
C ASN A 361 -15.07 -10.17 16.40
N LYS A 362 -15.69 -10.43 15.24
CA LYS A 362 -15.93 -11.80 14.76
C LYS A 362 -14.63 -12.55 14.47
N LEU A 363 -13.68 -11.92 13.78
CA LEU A 363 -12.39 -12.54 13.47
C LEU A 363 -11.51 -12.81 14.70
N LYS A 364 -11.70 -12.06 15.79
CA LYS A 364 -11.03 -12.32 17.09
C LYS A 364 -11.65 -13.46 17.89
N ASN A 365 -12.90 -13.85 17.59
CA ASN A 365 -13.59 -14.94 18.30
C ASN A 365 -13.45 -16.29 17.57
N ASP A 366 -12.97 -16.28 16.32
CA ASP A 366 -12.75 -17.48 15.49
C ASP A 366 -11.26 -17.87 15.35
N LEU A 367 -10.37 -17.25 16.13
CA LEU A 367 -8.95 -17.60 16.33
C LEU A 367 -8.72 -17.88 17.81
#